data_AF-A0A179FFR9-F1
#
_entry.id   AF-A0A179FFR9-F1
#
_cell.length_a   1.000
_cell.length_b   1.000
_cell.length_c   1.000
_cell.angle_alpha   90.00
_cell.angle_beta   90.00
_cell.angle_gamma   90.00
#
_symmetry.space_group_name_H-M   'P 1'
#
loop_
_entity.id
_entity.type
_entity.pdbx_description
1 polymer ?
#
loop_
_entity_poly.entity_id
_entity_poly.type
_entity_poly.pdbx_seq_one_letter_code
_entity_poly.pdbx_strand_id
1 'polypeptide(L)'
;MDPQLQSCLFHLPVEIRRHIFSYIVDQGVHVYLNNGRICISTCVTPQPSDDYFCFDRRSSGDPPGEVWARRLDSPWALHWRCEEVALRLNADQINLKACHDATGALMQSCRRVYGEIASLTAEKCVLHITDLTTLDQLLNGDDKSPSGSLIDSLPKTSFSHVRKLNLTFRLTLQDYKMIELQAKQPISLDHLTNKPPVALWMDIWAGIAKLKHLQSLHLYLDHDSQASWTLVNEAAILTPLLALSQNPNLRTTISIPALPPQDTQTNTPPLSLSPLNIKRFTRQRFFTEQRQDGTYGIVYEDDANSMFHDPGPSADELARTAEMTMHAWLHGIELDYLAMDEDMGGGC
;
A
#
# COMPACT_ATOMS: atom_id res chain seq x y z
N MET A 1 -35.35 -12.72 -23.76
CA MET A 1 -35.26 -11.32 -23.28
C MET A 1 -34.20 -11.27 -22.19
N ASP A 2 -33.32 -10.27 -22.22
CA ASP A 2 -32.39 -10.04 -21.11
C ASP A 2 -33.17 -9.36 -19.95
N PRO A 3 -33.35 -10.02 -18.80
CA PRO A 3 -34.08 -9.43 -17.67
C PRO A 3 -33.44 -8.14 -17.15
N GLN A 4 -32.15 -7.90 -17.44
CA GLN A 4 -31.50 -6.63 -17.11
C GLN A 4 -32.12 -5.46 -17.88
N LEU A 5 -32.63 -5.67 -19.10
CA LEU A 5 -33.29 -4.63 -19.89
C LEU A 5 -34.67 -4.22 -19.35
N GLN A 6 -35.20 -4.91 -18.36
CA GLN A 6 -36.49 -4.57 -17.73
C GLN A 6 -36.34 -3.61 -16.54
N SER A 7 -35.11 -3.38 -16.05
CA SER A 7 -34.89 -2.45 -14.95
C SER A 7 -34.97 -1.00 -15.43
N CYS A 8 -35.77 -0.19 -14.72
CA CYS A 8 -35.92 1.25 -14.99
C CYS A 8 -34.58 2.01 -14.98
N LEU A 9 -33.59 1.52 -14.23
CA LEU A 9 -32.24 2.11 -14.21
C LEU A 9 -31.63 2.14 -15.61
N PHE A 10 -31.80 1.08 -16.41
CA PHE A 10 -31.20 0.99 -17.75
C PHE A 10 -32.03 1.66 -18.86
N HIS A 11 -33.22 2.14 -18.55
CA HIS A 11 -33.96 3.06 -19.42
C HIS A 11 -33.42 4.49 -19.37
N LEU A 12 -32.72 4.86 -18.29
CA LEU A 12 -32.06 6.16 -18.20
C LEU A 12 -30.91 6.24 -19.20
N PRO A 13 -30.57 7.43 -19.75
CA PRO A 13 -29.36 7.63 -20.53
C PRO A 13 -28.10 7.24 -19.74
N VAL A 14 -27.04 6.82 -20.44
CA VAL A 14 -25.79 6.35 -19.80
C VAL A 14 -25.13 7.45 -18.97
N GLU A 15 -25.27 8.71 -19.38
CA GLU A 15 -24.75 9.89 -18.70
C GLU A 15 -25.41 10.05 -17.32
N ILE A 16 -26.73 9.86 -17.26
CA ILE A 16 -27.50 9.94 -16.01
C ILE A 16 -27.12 8.79 -15.08
N ARG A 17 -27.01 7.56 -15.60
CA ARG A 17 -26.56 6.41 -14.80
C ARG A 17 -25.17 6.63 -14.23
N ARG A 18 -24.21 7.06 -15.05
CA ARG A 18 -22.84 7.37 -14.61
C ARG A 18 -22.79 8.50 -13.59
N HIS A 19 -23.68 9.48 -13.71
CA HIS A 19 -23.80 10.54 -12.72
C HIS A 19 -24.31 10.00 -11.38
N ILE A 20 -25.37 9.17 -11.39
CA ILE A 20 -25.89 8.48 -10.19
C ILE A 20 -24.78 7.64 -9.54
N PHE A 21 -24.11 6.80 -10.32
CA PHE A 21 -23.03 5.94 -9.81
C PHE A 21 -21.87 6.74 -9.22
N SER A 22 -21.58 7.95 -9.74
CA SER A 22 -20.52 8.79 -9.18
C SER A 22 -20.80 9.36 -7.79
N TYR A 23 -22.04 9.26 -7.29
CA TYR A 23 -22.37 9.57 -5.89
C TYR A 23 -22.14 8.39 -4.94
N ILE A 24 -21.99 7.18 -5.48
CA ILE A 24 -21.88 5.94 -4.69
C ILE A 24 -20.45 5.39 -4.75
N VAL A 25 -19.79 5.50 -5.91
CA VAL A 25 -18.42 5.04 -6.09
C VAL A 25 -17.47 6.00 -5.39
N ASP A 26 -16.63 5.44 -4.51
CA ASP A 26 -15.69 6.18 -3.70
C ASP A 26 -14.57 6.82 -4.54
N GLN A 27 -13.92 7.84 -3.98
CA GLN A 27 -12.83 8.54 -4.67
C GLN A 27 -11.59 7.66 -4.86
N GLY A 28 -11.44 6.60 -4.06
CA GLY A 28 -10.34 5.64 -4.14
C GLY A 28 -10.83 4.21 -3.96
N VAL A 29 -10.20 3.28 -4.66
CA VAL A 29 -10.48 1.84 -4.57
C VAL A 29 -9.19 1.05 -4.52
N HIS A 30 -9.22 -0.11 -3.87
CA HIS A 30 -8.14 -1.09 -3.94
C HIS A 30 -8.45 -2.11 -5.03
N VAL A 31 -7.44 -2.41 -5.85
CA VAL A 31 -7.48 -3.52 -6.81
C VAL A 31 -6.45 -4.54 -6.37
N TYR A 32 -6.88 -5.78 -6.17
CA TYR A 32 -6.06 -6.84 -5.59
C TYR A 32 -6.44 -8.21 -6.17
N LEU A 33 -5.56 -9.19 -6.03
CA LEU A 33 -5.86 -10.58 -6.38
C LEU A 33 -6.39 -11.35 -5.17
N ASN A 34 -7.48 -12.08 -5.40
CA ASN A 34 -8.01 -13.05 -4.46
C ASN A 34 -8.35 -14.34 -5.20
N ASN A 35 -7.71 -15.46 -4.82
CA ASN A 35 -7.85 -16.75 -5.50
C ASN A 35 -7.67 -16.66 -7.03
N GLY A 36 -6.67 -15.89 -7.48
CA GLY A 36 -6.33 -15.69 -8.90
C GLY A 36 -7.28 -14.76 -9.67
N ARG A 37 -8.28 -14.17 -9.00
CA ARG A 37 -9.24 -13.24 -9.62
C ARG A 37 -8.96 -11.81 -9.18
N ILE A 38 -9.13 -10.88 -10.12
CA ILE A 38 -9.03 -9.44 -9.83
C ILE A 38 -10.28 -9.03 -9.08
N CYS A 39 -10.09 -8.48 -7.88
CA CYS A 39 -11.11 -7.94 -7.01
C CYS A 39 -10.92 -6.43 -6.84
N ILE A 40 -12.03 -5.75 -6.56
CA ILE A 40 -12.07 -4.31 -6.32
C ILE A 40 -12.85 -4.09 -5.03
N SER A 41 -12.33 -3.26 -4.13
CA SER A 41 -13.01 -2.85 -2.91
C SER A 41 -12.81 -1.35 -2.65
N THR A 42 -13.76 -0.72 -1.97
CA THR A 42 -13.66 0.67 -1.51
C THR A 42 -12.40 0.89 -0.65
N CYS A 43 -11.73 2.03 -0.85
CA CYS A 43 -10.71 2.53 0.08
C CYS A 43 -11.39 3.17 1.30
N VAL A 44 -11.30 2.50 2.45
CA VAL A 44 -11.89 2.96 3.72
C VAL A 44 -10.96 3.91 4.49
N THR A 45 -9.73 4.08 4.01
CA THR A 45 -8.71 4.95 4.59
C THR A 45 -8.18 5.91 3.53
N PRO A 46 -8.99 6.87 3.03
CA PRO A 46 -8.57 7.78 1.95
C PRO A 46 -7.43 8.72 2.36
N GLN A 47 -7.29 8.95 3.66
CA GLN A 47 -6.20 9.68 4.29
C GLN A 47 -5.61 8.79 5.39
N PRO A 48 -4.64 7.93 5.07
CA PRO A 48 -3.99 7.13 6.08
C PRO A 48 -3.28 8.00 7.11
N SER A 49 -3.20 7.47 8.34
CA SER A 49 -2.40 8.09 9.39
C SER A 49 -0.92 8.11 8.99
N ASP A 50 -0.23 9.17 9.38
CA ASP A 50 1.23 9.29 9.30
C ASP A 50 1.92 8.86 10.61
N ASP A 51 1.18 8.18 11.49
CA ASP A 51 1.70 7.62 12.74
C ASP A 51 2.73 6.51 12.47
N TYR A 52 3.99 6.91 12.45
CA TYR A 52 5.13 6.02 12.29
C TYR A 52 5.37 5.13 13.54
N PHE A 53 4.74 5.41 14.69
CA PHE A 53 4.68 4.46 15.81
C PHE A 53 3.60 3.40 15.61
N CYS A 54 2.73 3.53 14.61
CA CYS A 54 1.71 2.55 14.25
C CYS A 54 0.78 2.19 15.42
N PHE A 55 0.57 3.11 16.36
CA PHE A 55 -0.41 2.95 17.44
C PHE A 55 -1.83 3.04 16.88
N ASP A 56 -2.02 3.75 15.78
CA ASP A 56 -3.25 3.74 14.98
C ASP A 56 -3.69 2.34 14.52
N ARG A 57 -2.75 1.38 14.47
CA ARG A 57 -2.99 -0.03 14.12
C ARG A 57 -3.48 -0.87 15.30
N ARG A 58 -3.65 -0.29 16.49
CA ARG A 58 -4.24 -0.97 17.65
C ARG A 58 -5.71 -0.54 17.81
N SER A 59 -6.59 -1.48 18.16
CA SER A 59 -7.97 -1.16 18.54
C SER A 59 -8.21 -1.48 20.02
N SER A 60 -9.10 -0.71 20.66
CA SER A 60 -9.46 -0.92 22.06
C SER A 60 -10.14 -2.28 22.22
N GLY A 61 -9.54 -3.17 23.02
CA GLY A 61 -10.07 -4.52 23.26
C GLY A 61 -9.46 -5.62 22.39
N ASP A 62 -8.50 -5.32 21.51
CA ASP A 62 -7.75 -6.33 20.78
C ASP A 62 -6.85 -7.17 21.72
N PRO A 63 -6.60 -8.46 21.43
CA PRO A 63 -5.49 -9.19 22.03
C PRO A 63 -4.19 -8.39 21.78
N PRO A 64 -3.39 -8.07 22.81
CA PRO A 64 -2.36 -7.04 22.73
C PRO A 64 -1.30 -7.26 21.63
N GLY A 65 -1.01 -8.52 21.27
CA GLY A 65 0.08 -8.89 20.37
C GLY A 65 -0.36 -9.29 18.96
N GLU A 66 -1.21 -10.31 18.82
CA GLU A 66 -1.44 -10.96 17.51
C GLU A 66 -2.15 -10.07 16.48
N VAL A 67 -3.16 -9.32 16.90
CA VAL A 67 -3.90 -8.43 15.98
C VAL A 67 -3.02 -7.27 15.56
N TRP A 68 -2.26 -6.69 16.49
CA TRP A 68 -1.35 -5.60 16.17
C TRP A 68 -0.21 -6.09 15.26
N ALA A 69 0.38 -7.25 15.55
CA ALA A 69 1.40 -7.88 14.71
C ALA A 69 0.90 -8.11 13.28
N ARG A 70 -0.29 -8.70 13.11
CA ARG A 70 -0.90 -8.89 11.79
C ARG A 70 -1.07 -7.58 11.02
N ARG A 71 -1.48 -6.49 11.69
CA ARG A 71 -1.65 -5.16 11.06
C ARG A 71 -0.30 -4.48 10.78
N LEU A 72 0.71 -4.70 11.63
CA LEU A 72 2.09 -4.29 11.37
C LEU A 72 2.67 -5.01 10.15
N ASP A 73 2.29 -6.25 9.90
CA ASP A 73 2.73 -7.07 8.75
C ASP A 73 1.89 -6.91 7.49
N SER A 74 0.85 -6.08 7.54
CA SER A 74 -0.03 -5.88 6.40
C SER A 74 0.78 -5.50 5.15
N PRO A 75 0.65 -6.25 4.04
CA PRO A 75 1.24 -5.88 2.75
C PRO A 75 0.60 -4.61 2.17
N TRP A 76 -0.54 -4.16 2.71
CA TRP A 76 -1.21 -2.92 2.31
C TRP A 76 -0.67 -1.70 3.08
N ALA A 77 0.32 -1.90 3.96
CA ALA A 77 1.03 -0.88 4.71
C ALA A 77 0.07 0.11 5.40
N LEU A 78 0.12 1.39 5.03
CA LEU A 78 -0.74 2.45 5.56
C LEU A 78 -2.25 2.21 5.33
N HIS A 79 -2.59 1.31 4.40
CA HIS A 79 -3.96 0.89 4.10
C HIS A 79 -4.34 -0.46 4.74
N TRP A 80 -3.67 -0.87 5.83
CA TRP A 80 -3.95 -2.13 6.55
C TRP A 80 -5.45 -2.35 6.84
N ARG A 81 -6.19 -1.30 7.20
CA ARG A 81 -7.63 -1.41 7.48
C ARG A 81 -8.45 -1.74 6.22
N CYS A 82 -8.00 -1.27 5.06
CA CYS A 82 -8.62 -1.61 3.78
C CYS A 82 -8.43 -3.10 3.46
N GLU A 83 -7.28 -3.68 3.82
CA GLU A 83 -7.02 -5.12 3.68
C GLU A 83 -7.99 -5.93 4.55
N GLU A 84 -8.17 -5.54 5.81
CA GLU A 84 -9.08 -6.23 6.73
C GLU A 84 -10.52 -6.24 6.23
N VAL A 85 -11.00 -5.10 5.71
CA VAL A 85 -12.34 -4.98 5.13
C VAL A 85 -12.46 -5.83 3.86
N ALA A 86 -11.48 -5.74 2.96
CA ALA A 86 -11.48 -6.45 1.68
C ALA A 86 -11.45 -7.98 1.86
N LEU A 87 -10.61 -8.46 2.79
CA LEU A 87 -10.41 -9.88 3.07
C LEU A 87 -11.33 -10.41 4.19
N ARG A 88 -12.17 -9.54 4.78
CA ARG A 88 -13.08 -9.86 5.90
C ARG A 88 -12.34 -10.47 7.10
N LEU A 89 -11.11 -10.02 7.34
CA LEU A 89 -10.26 -10.48 8.45
C LEU A 89 -10.72 -9.80 9.73
N ASN A 90 -11.70 -10.41 10.43
CA ASN A 90 -12.19 -9.99 11.76
C ASN A 90 -12.18 -8.46 11.96
N ALA A 91 -12.74 -7.72 11.00
CA ALA A 91 -12.84 -6.28 11.11
C ALA A 91 -13.63 -5.95 12.38
N ASP A 92 -13.07 -5.08 13.22
CA ASP A 92 -13.65 -4.69 14.51
C ASP A 92 -15.16 -4.51 14.39
N GLN A 93 -15.94 -5.40 15.01
CA GLN A 93 -17.41 -5.30 15.06
C GLN A 93 -17.85 -3.95 15.65
N ILE A 94 -16.96 -3.29 16.40
CA ILE A 94 -17.21 -2.05 17.12
C ILE A 94 -17.22 -0.82 16.19
N ASN A 95 -16.51 -0.85 15.04
CA ASN A 95 -16.43 0.29 14.10
C ASN A 95 -16.97 0.00 12.68
N LEU A 96 -17.41 -1.23 12.40
CA LEU A 96 -17.97 -1.65 11.10
C LEU A 96 -19.28 -0.95 10.70
N LYS A 97 -19.91 -0.12 11.56
CA LYS A 97 -21.13 0.61 11.21
C LYS A 97 -20.92 1.71 10.16
N ALA A 98 -19.68 2.09 9.82
CA ALA A 98 -19.41 3.30 9.04
C ALA A 98 -18.78 3.10 7.66
N CYS A 99 -18.30 1.90 7.28
CA CYS A 99 -17.60 1.76 6.00
C CYS A 99 -18.00 0.47 5.27
N HIS A 100 -19.13 0.54 4.56
CA HIS A 100 -19.56 -0.50 3.64
C HIS A 100 -18.80 -0.36 2.31
N ASP A 101 -18.33 -1.47 1.76
CA ASP A 101 -17.78 -1.56 0.39
C ASP A 101 -18.89 -1.34 -0.65
N ALA A 102 -19.35 -0.10 -0.78
CA ALA A 102 -20.46 0.29 -1.65
C ALA A 102 -20.11 0.06 -3.12
N THR A 103 -18.85 0.31 -3.49
CA THR A 103 -18.35 0.05 -4.85
C THR A 103 -18.39 -1.45 -5.15
N GLY A 104 -17.89 -2.30 -4.25
CA GLY A 104 -17.95 -3.75 -4.39
C GLY A 104 -19.40 -4.27 -4.44
N ALA A 105 -20.30 -3.74 -3.62
CA ALA A 105 -21.71 -4.09 -3.63
C ALA A 105 -22.41 -3.75 -4.95
N LEU A 106 -22.13 -2.58 -5.53
CA LEU A 106 -22.63 -2.22 -6.87
C LEU A 106 -22.10 -3.17 -7.95
N MET A 107 -20.80 -3.46 -7.91
CA MET A 107 -20.18 -4.39 -8.86
C MET A 107 -20.79 -5.81 -8.77
N GLN A 108 -21.23 -6.24 -7.58
CA GLN A 108 -21.88 -7.55 -7.40
C GLN A 108 -23.34 -7.60 -7.90
N SER A 109 -23.95 -6.46 -8.27
CA SER A 109 -25.37 -6.39 -8.61
C SER A 109 -25.73 -7.14 -9.91
N CYS A 110 -25.13 -6.75 -11.03
CA CYS A 110 -25.26 -7.47 -12.30
C CYS A 110 -24.12 -7.12 -13.26
N ARG A 111 -23.94 -7.93 -14.30
CA ARG A 111 -22.84 -7.78 -15.27
C ARG A 111 -22.80 -6.40 -15.94
N ARG A 112 -23.96 -5.80 -16.25
CA ARG A 112 -24.00 -4.48 -16.90
C ARG A 112 -23.60 -3.37 -15.94
N VAL A 113 -24.10 -3.39 -14.69
CA VAL A 113 -23.63 -2.45 -13.66
C VAL A 113 -22.14 -2.63 -13.43
N TYR A 114 -21.66 -3.87 -13.31
CA TYR A 114 -20.23 -4.16 -13.15
C TYR A 114 -19.37 -3.46 -14.21
N GLY A 115 -19.71 -3.60 -15.50
CA GLY A 115 -18.95 -2.96 -16.59
C GLY A 115 -18.98 -1.44 -16.52
N GLU A 116 -20.15 -0.83 -16.23
CA GLU A 116 -20.27 0.62 -16.12
C GLU A 116 -19.49 1.17 -14.91
N ILE A 117 -19.52 0.46 -13.77
CA ILE A 117 -18.78 0.84 -12.56
C ILE A 117 -17.28 0.63 -12.77
N ALA A 118 -16.83 -0.49 -13.32
CA ALA A 118 -15.41 -0.73 -13.58
C ALA A 118 -14.79 0.35 -14.48
N SER A 119 -15.49 0.75 -15.55
CA SER A 119 -15.05 1.86 -16.40
C SER A 119 -15.08 3.21 -15.67
N LEU A 120 -16.13 3.50 -14.91
CA LEU A 120 -16.21 4.73 -14.12
C LEU A 120 -15.07 4.82 -13.09
N THR A 121 -14.77 3.72 -12.41
CA THR A 121 -13.71 3.60 -11.43
C THR A 121 -12.34 3.87 -12.04
N ALA A 122 -12.01 3.23 -13.17
CA ALA A 122 -10.74 3.49 -13.85
C ALA A 122 -10.58 4.97 -14.27
N GLU A 123 -11.65 5.61 -14.73
CA GLU A 123 -11.61 6.99 -15.21
C GLU A 123 -11.55 8.04 -14.08
N LYS A 124 -12.20 7.80 -12.94
CA LYS A 124 -12.42 8.82 -11.91
C LYS A 124 -11.68 8.58 -10.60
N CYS A 125 -11.50 7.32 -10.21
CA CYS A 125 -10.97 6.97 -8.90
C CYS A 125 -9.44 6.94 -8.90
N VAL A 126 -8.87 7.02 -7.70
CA VAL A 126 -7.50 6.59 -7.44
C VAL A 126 -7.50 5.08 -7.27
N LEU A 127 -6.73 4.37 -8.10
CA LEU A 127 -6.58 2.92 -7.98
C LEU A 127 -5.36 2.63 -7.11
N HIS A 128 -5.58 1.98 -5.97
CA HIS A 128 -4.54 1.51 -5.07
C HIS A 128 -4.21 0.05 -5.41
N ILE A 129 -2.94 -0.25 -5.68
CA ILE A 129 -2.44 -1.61 -5.91
C ILE A 129 -1.22 -1.83 -5.02
N THR A 130 -1.24 -2.92 -4.26
CA THR A 130 -0.27 -3.16 -3.17
C THR A 130 0.73 -4.28 -3.47
N ASP A 131 0.61 -4.95 -4.62
CA ASP A 131 1.50 -6.05 -4.99
C ASP A 131 1.79 -6.08 -6.50
N LEU A 132 2.98 -6.61 -6.83
CA LEU A 132 3.48 -6.66 -8.20
C LEU A 132 2.67 -7.62 -9.09
N THR A 133 2.13 -8.69 -8.51
CA THR A 133 1.42 -9.74 -9.26
C THR A 133 0.09 -9.22 -9.79
N THR A 134 -0.68 -8.52 -8.96
CA THR A 134 -1.92 -7.85 -9.37
C THR A 134 -1.66 -6.86 -10.49
N LEU A 135 -0.62 -6.03 -10.35
CA LEU A 135 -0.27 -5.05 -11.37
C LEU A 135 0.15 -5.71 -12.69
N ASP A 136 0.99 -6.74 -12.65
CA ASP A 136 1.40 -7.49 -13.84
C ASP A 136 0.20 -8.17 -14.52
N GLN A 137 -0.72 -8.77 -13.74
CA GLN A 137 -1.92 -9.39 -14.32
C GLN A 137 -2.85 -8.37 -15.00
N LEU A 138 -2.89 -7.13 -14.50
CA LEU A 138 -3.64 -6.02 -15.12
C LEU A 138 -2.96 -5.47 -16.38
N LEU A 139 -1.62 -5.43 -16.41
CA LEU A 139 -0.83 -4.87 -17.52
C LEU A 139 -0.58 -5.87 -18.65
N ASN A 140 -0.26 -7.12 -18.28
CA ASN A 140 0.33 -8.13 -19.15
C ASN A 140 -0.44 -9.46 -19.16
N GLY A 141 -1.44 -9.63 -18.29
CA GLY A 141 -2.11 -10.92 -18.14
C GLY A 141 -2.77 -11.39 -19.44
N ASP A 142 -2.35 -12.55 -19.95
CA ASP A 142 -2.94 -13.21 -21.13
C ASP A 142 -4.46 -13.40 -20.95
N ASP A 143 -5.23 -13.24 -22.03
CA ASP A 143 -6.66 -13.58 -22.10
C ASP A 143 -6.91 -15.11 -22.05
N LYS A 144 -5.83 -15.91 -21.97
CA LYS A 144 -5.84 -17.37 -22.05
C LYS A 144 -6.24 -18.05 -20.74
N SER A 145 -7.10 -17.45 -19.93
CA SER A 145 -7.80 -18.22 -18.90
C SER A 145 -8.67 -19.25 -19.63
N PRO A 146 -8.47 -20.57 -19.45
CA PRO A 146 -9.23 -21.60 -20.14
C PRO A 146 -10.71 -21.66 -19.71
N SER A 147 -11.13 -20.82 -18.75
CA SER A 147 -12.52 -20.64 -18.35
C SER A 147 -13.01 -19.18 -18.45
N GLY A 148 -12.29 -18.29 -19.14
CA GLY A 148 -12.43 -16.85 -19.03
C GLY A 148 -13.84 -16.33 -19.31
N SER A 149 -14.57 -16.01 -18.24
CA SER A 149 -15.81 -15.26 -18.34
C SER A 149 -15.48 -13.86 -18.85
N LEU A 150 -16.33 -13.28 -19.70
CA LEU A 150 -16.20 -11.86 -20.12
C LEU A 150 -16.17 -10.87 -18.93
N ILE A 151 -16.53 -11.32 -17.72
CA ILE A 151 -16.41 -10.54 -16.48
C ILE A 151 -14.95 -10.43 -16.03
N ASP A 152 -14.13 -11.47 -16.26
CA ASP A 152 -12.74 -11.49 -15.83
C ASP A 152 -11.84 -10.58 -16.69
N SER A 153 -12.26 -10.32 -17.94
CA SER A 153 -11.56 -9.39 -18.84
C SER A 153 -11.95 -7.92 -18.63
N LEU A 154 -13.11 -7.64 -18.03
CA LEU A 154 -13.62 -6.28 -17.86
C LEU A 154 -12.68 -5.39 -17.03
N PRO A 155 -12.16 -5.82 -15.86
CA PRO A 155 -11.17 -5.05 -15.10
C PRO A 155 -9.96 -4.67 -15.93
N LYS A 156 -9.41 -5.60 -16.72
CA LYS A 156 -8.25 -5.35 -17.58
C LYS A 156 -8.56 -4.31 -18.65
N THR A 157 -9.70 -4.47 -19.34
CA THR A 157 -10.13 -3.50 -20.37
C THR A 157 -10.35 -2.11 -19.79
N SER A 158 -10.99 -2.00 -18.62
CA SER A 158 -11.19 -0.74 -17.93
C SER A 158 -9.87 -0.15 -17.43
N PHE A 159 -8.93 -0.98 -16.97
CA PHE A 159 -7.62 -0.53 -16.45
C PHE A 159 -6.81 0.26 -17.47
N SER A 160 -6.94 -0.03 -18.77
CA SER A 160 -6.30 0.77 -19.83
C SER A 160 -6.69 2.25 -19.85
N HIS A 161 -7.81 2.61 -19.21
CA HIS A 161 -8.32 3.98 -19.07
C HIS A 161 -7.97 4.63 -17.72
N VAL A 162 -7.15 3.97 -16.90
CA VAL A 162 -6.75 4.46 -15.59
C VAL A 162 -6.11 5.84 -15.70
N ARG A 163 -6.53 6.77 -14.84
CA ARG A 163 -5.96 8.13 -14.79
C ARG A 163 -5.07 8.38 -13.58
N LYS A 164 -5.35 7.71 -12.45
CA LYS A 164 -4.65 7.90 -11.19
C LYS A 164 -4.31 6.55 -10.57
N LEU A 165 -3.02 6.30 -10.36
CA LEU A 165 -2.52 5.06 -9.82
C LEU A 165 -1.67 5.34 -8.58
N ASN A 166 -1.98 4.67 -7.48
CA ASN A 166 -1.19 4.63 -6.26
C ASN A 166 -0.68 3.20 -6.07
N LEU A 167 0.63 3.04 -6.15
CA LEU A 167 1.32 1.77 -5.98
C LEU A 167 2.00 1.78 -4.61
N THR A 168 1.80 0.73 -3.84
CA THR A 168 2.42 0.57 -2.52
C THR A 168 3.10 -0.78 -2.48
N PHE A 169 4.42 -0.82 -2.59
CA PHE A 169 5.16 -2.07 -2.56
C PHE A 169 5.96 -2.16 -1.28
N ARG A 170 5.53 -3.06 -0.41
CA ARG A 170 6.25 -3.48 0.79
C ARG A 170 6.84 -4.87 0.55
N LEU A 171 7.95 -4.91 -0.20
CA LEU A 171 8.61 -6.16 -0.60
C LEU A 171 9.50 -6.68 0.52
N THR A 172 9.96 -7.93 0.41
CA THR A 172 10.99 -8.40 1.34
C THR A 172 12.31 -7.67 1.09
N LEU A 173 13.15 -7.51 2.12
CA LEU A 173 14.51 -6.98 1.93
C LEU A 173 15.30 -7.83 0.91
N GLN A 174 15.06 -9.15 0.89
CA GLN A 174 15.69 -10.05 -0.06
C GLN A 174 15.26 -9.78 -1.51
N ASP A 175 13.99 -9.43 -1.75
CA ASP A 175 13.52 -9.05 -3.10
C ASP A 175 14.26 -7.82 -3.62
N TYR A 176 14.45 -6.80 -2.78
CA TYR A 176 15.25 -5.63 -3.14
C TYR A 176 16.68 -6.03 -3.49
N LYS A 177 17.31 -6.90 -2.68
CA LYS A 177 18.66 -7.41 -2.97
C LYS A 177 18.73 -8.17 -4.30
N MET A 178 17.71 -8.95 -4.63
CA MET A 178 17.65 -9.64 -5.91
C MET A 178 17.49 -8.65 -7.08
N ILE A 179 16.70 -7.58 -6.93
CA ILE A 179 16.59 -6.51 -7.94
C ILE A 179 17.94 -5.81 -8.14
N GLU A 180 18.65 -5.51 -7.06
CA GLU A 180 19.99 -4.90 -7.13
C GLU A 180 21.01 -5.77 -7.87
N LEU A 181 20.98 -7.09 -7.62
CA LEU A 181 21.85 -8.05 -8.30
C LEU A 181 21.52 -8.12 -9.79
N GLN A 182 20.23 -8.19 -10.15
CA GLN A 182 19.78 -8.23 -11.53
C GLN A 182 20.16 -6.95 -12.31
N ALA A 183 20.12 -5.79 -11.66
CA ALA A 183 20.56 -4.53 -12.28
C ALA A 183 22.06 -4.52 -12.63
N LYS A 184 22.88 -5.26 -11.86
CA LYS A 184 24.33 -5.41 -12.13
C LYS A 184 24.63 -6.55 -13.12
N GLN A 185 23.82 -7.59 -13.11
CA GLN A 185 23.97 -8.78 -13.94
C GLN A 185 22.61 -9.19 -14.51
N PRO A 186 22.24 -8.72 -15.72
CA PRO A 186 20.97 -9.07 -16.32
C PRO A 186 20.98 -10.55 -16.73
N ILE A 187 20.37 -11.40 -15.91
CA ILE A 187 20.14 -12.81 -16.21
C ILE A 187 18.77 -12.95 -16.88
N SER A 188 18.67 -13.60 -18.05
CA SER A 188 17.37 -13.88 -18.68
C SER A 188 16.54 -14.82 -17.80
N LEU A 189 15.38 -14.36 -17.33
CA LEU A 189 14.43 -15.11 -16.50
C LEU A 189 13.20 -15.58 -17.32
N ASP A 190 13.30 -15.59 -18.66
CA ASP A 190 12.19 -15.70 -19.62
C ASP A 190 11.42 -17.04 -19.64
N HIS A 191 11.77 -18.01 -18.78
CA HIS A 191 11.24 -19.38 -18.86
C HIS A 191 10.54 -19.90 -17.59
N LEU A 192 10.32 -19.06 -16.58
CA LEU A 192 9.62 -19.47 -15.36
C LEU A 192 8.11 -19.23 -15.48
N THR A 193 7.32 -20.27 -15.20
CA THR A 193 5.84 -20.21 -15.17
C THR A 193 5.30 -19.28 -14.08
N ASN A 194 6.09 -19.01 -13.04
CA ASN A 194 5.85 -17.96 -12.05
C ASN A 194 7.01 -16.96 -12.12
N LYS A 195 6.76 -15.76 -12.64
CA LYS A 195 7.78 -14.71 -12.70
C LYS A 195 8.17 -14.32 -11.26
N PRO A 196 9.47 -14.38 -10.90
CA PRO A 196 9.89 -13.90 -9.59
C PRO A 196 9.66 -12.39 -9.46
N PRO A 197 9.54 -11.84 -8.23
CA PRO A 197 9.31 -10.41 -8.00
C PRO A 197 10.27 -9.50 -8.77
N VAL A 198 11.53 -9.91 -8.92
CA VAL A 198 12.54 -9.18 -9.70
C VAL A 198 12.19 -9.05 -11.19
N ALA A 199 11.65 -10.11 -11.81
CA ALA A 199 11.26 -10.07 -13.22
C ALA A 199 10.02 -9.19 -13.39
N LEU A 200 9.04 -9.34 -12.48
CA LEU A 200 7.85 -8.49 -12.45
C LEU A 200 8.23 -7.02 -12.32
N TRP A 201 9.12 -6.68 -11.37
CA TRP A 201 9.59 -5.32 -11.14
C TRP A 201 10.15 -4.68 -12.41
N MET A 202 10.95 -5.39 -13.20
CA MET A 202 11.53 -4.84 -14.41
C MET A 202 10.49 -4.63 -15.52
N ASP A 203 9.51 -5.53 -15.64
CA ASP A 203 8.52 -5.53 -16.71
C ASP A 203 7.41 -4.50 -16.52
N ILE A 204 6.95 -4.29 -15.28
CA ILE A 204 5.76 -3.47 -14.99
C ILE A 204 5.91 -2.02 -15.46
N TRP A 205 7.12 -1.44 -15.43
CA TRP A 205 7.35 -0.04 -15.78
C TRP A 205 7.08 0.23 -17.25
N ALA A 206 7.47 -0.70 -18.14
CA ALA A 206 7.14 -0.62 -19.55
C ALA A 206 5.64 -0.77 -19.81
N GLY A 207 4.94 -1.57 -18.99
CA GLY A 207 3.49 -1.67 -19.01
C GLY A 207 2.81 -0.36 -18.60
N ILE A 208 3.24 0.24 -17.48
CA ILE A 208 2.71 1.54 -17.01
C ILE A 208 2.93 2.63 -18.05
N ALA A 209 4.10 2.67 -18.70
CA ALA A 209 4.39 3.65 -19.73
C ALA A 209 3.44 3.59 -20.95
N LYS A 210 2.77 2.44 -21.18
CA LYS A 210 1.76 2.26 -22.25
C LYS A 210 0.38 2.79 -21.87
N LEU A 211 0.12 3.14 -20.61
CA LEU A 211 -1.16 3.66 -20.13
C LEU A 211 -1.36 5.10 -20.59
N LYS A 212 -1.95 5.28 -21.78
CA LYS A 212 -2.12 6.59 -22.44
C LYS A 212 -2.93 7.62 -21.65
N HIS A 213 -3.81 7.15 -20.76
CA HIS A 213 -4.69 8.00 -19.97
C HIS A 213 -4.14 8.29 -18.57
N LEU A 214 -3.02 7.69 -18.18
CA LEU A 214 -2.44 7.88 -16.85
C LEU A 214 -1.89 9.30 -16.72
N GLN A 215 -2.39 10.01 -15.72
CA GLN A 215 -2.06 11.41 -15.43
C GLN A 215 -1.29 11.55 -14.11
N SER A 216 -1.52 10.65 -13.17
CA SER A 216 -0.89 10.67 -11.85
C SER A 216 -0.44 9.27 -11.45
N LEU A 217 0.81 9.15 -11.05
CA LEU A 217 1.40 7.95 -10.46
C LEU A 217 2.05 8.33 -9.12
N HIS A 218 1.55 7.76 -8.03
CA HIS A 218 2.24 7.78 -6.75
C HIS A 218 2.79 6.38 -6.48
N LEU A 219 4.07 6.28 -6.16
CA LEU A 219 4.73 5.04 -5.80
C LEU A 219 5.27 5.16 -4.38
N TYR A 220 4.87 4.27 -3.50
CA TYR A 220 5.37 4.13 -2.15
C TYR A 220 6.16 2.84 -2.06
N LEU A 221 7.43 2.93 -1.67
CA LEU A 221 8.32 1.78 -1.50
C LEU A 221 8.74 1.66 -0.06
N ASP A 222 8.74 0.44 0.45
CA ASP A 222 9.27 0.07 1.75
C ASP A 222 9.64 -1.42 1.75
N HIS A 223 10.35 -1.89 2.77
CA HIS A 223 10.48 -3.33 3.02
C HIS A 223 9.87 -3.76 4.36
N ASP A 224 9.65 -5.07 4.49
CA ASP A 224 8.95 -5.67 5.63
C ASP A 224 9.81 -5.90 6.89
N SER A 225 11.13 -5.89 6.77
CA SER A 225 12.08 -6.16 7.87
C SER A 225 12.41 -4.96 8.76
N GLN A 226 12.74 -5.15 10.03
CA GLN A 226 13.23 -4.09 10.95
C GLN A 226 14.54 -3.40 10.50
N ALA A 227 15.26 -4.02 9.56
CA ALA A 227 16.56 -3.56 9.13
C ALA A 227 16.51 -2.13 8.55
N SER A 228 17.66 -1.47 8.55
CA SER A 228 17.81 -0.12 8.01
C SER A 228 17.50 -0.04 6.51
N TRP A 229 16.83 1.02 6.08
CA TRP A 229 16.64 1.32 4.65
C TRP A 229 17.96 1.60 3.92
N THR A 230 19.03 1.98 4.65
CA THR A 230 20.38 2.16 4.09
C THR A 230 20.93 0.89 3.44
N LEU A 231 20.38 -0.28 3.78
CA LEU A 231 20.73 -1.52 3.12
C LEU A 231 20.22 -1.58 1.67
N VAL A 232 19.24 -0.78 1.27
CA VAL A 232 18.71 -0.79 -0.10
C VAL A 232 19.50 0.16 -1.01
N ASN A 233 19.99 -0.36 -2.13
CA ASN A 233 20.62 0.47 -3.17
C ASN A 233 19.55 1.15 -4.02
N GLU A 234 19.10 2.32 -3.56
CA GLU A 234 18.05 3.12 -4.20
C GLU A 234 18.31 3.38 -5.68
N ALA A 235 19.57 3.60 -6.09
CA ALA A 235 19.89 3.86 -7.49
C ALA A 235 19.52 2.67 -8.38
N ALA A 236 19.80 1.44 -7.95
CA ALA A 236 19.44 0.24 -8.70
C ALA A 236 17.92 0.06 -8.77
N ILE A 237 17.20 0.36 -7.68
CA ILE A 237 15.74 0.23 -7.60
C ILE A 237 15.01 1.28 -8.44
N LEU A 238 15.50 2.52 -8.45
CA LEU A 238 14.81 3.66 -9.05
C LEU A 238 15.19 3.90 -10.52
N THR A 239 16.35 3.41 -10.98
CA THR A 239 16.78 3.57 -12.38
C THR A 239 15.74 3.10 -13.41
N PRO A 240 15.07 1.94 -13.26
CA PRO A 240 14.04 1.49 -14.20
C PRO A 240 12.87 2.48 -14.35
N LEU A 241 12.59 3.29 -13.32
CA LEU A 241 11.48 4.24 -13.30
C LEU A 241 11.81 5.53 -14.08
N LEU A 242 13.08 5.75 -14.45
CA LEU A 242 13.49 6.94 -15.21
C LEU A 242 12.73 7.05 -16.53
N ALA A 243 12.37 5.94 -17.16
CA ALA A 243 11.54 5.92 -18.36
C ALA A 243 10.19 6.63 -18.18
N LEU A 244 9.61 6.59 -16.98
CA LEU A 244 8.33 7.25 -16.68
C LEU A 244 8.47 8.77 -16.63
N SER A 245 9.65 9.28 -16.25
CA SER A 245 9.92 10.71 -16.18
C SER A 245 9.95 11.39 -17.56
N GLN A 246 10.08 10.60 -18.63
CA GLN A 246 10.07 11.08 -20.02
C GLN A 246 8.67 11.46 -20.50
N ASN A 247 7.60 11.09 -19.79
CA ASN A 247 6.24 11.44 -20.15
C ASN A 247 5.82 12.76 -19.47
N PRO A 248 5.74 13.90 -20.20
CA PRO A 248 5.42 15.20 -19.60
C PRO A 248 3.98 15.31 -19.09
N ASN A 249 3.09 14.42 -19.54
CA ASN A 249 1.68 14.40 -19.12
C ASN A 249 1.46 13.55 -17.86
N LEU A 250 2.49 12.84 -17.39
CA LEU A 250 2.42 11.98 -16.22
C LEU A 250 3.11 12.65 -15.03
N ARG A 251 2.33 12.97 -13.99
CA ARG A 251 2.88 13.38 -12.70
C ARG A 251 3.27 12.15 -11.90
N THR A 252 4.56 11.90 -11.79
CA THR A 252 5.11 10.84 -10.93
C THR A 252 5.58 11.41 -9.59
N THR A 253 5.30 10.73 -8.49
CA THR A 253 5.87 11.00 -7.17
C THR A 253 6.29 9.68 -6.55
N ILE A 254 7.53 9.61 -6.05
CA ILE A 254 8.09 8.40 -5.45
C ILE A 254 8.37 8.70 -3.99
N SER A 255 7.74 7.94 -3.09
CA SER A 255 7.92 8.00 -1.66
C SER A 255 8.80 6.83 -1.21
N ILE A 256 9.93 7.14 -0.60
CA ILE A 256 10.89 6.16 -0.03
C ILE A 256 11.26 6.55 1.40
N PRO A 257 11.71 5.62 2.26
CA PRO A 257 12.10 5.93 3.62
C PRO A 257 13.20 7.01 3.70
N ALA A 258 13.16 7.79 4.77
CA ALA A 258 14.22 8.70 5.15
C ALA A 258 15.48 7.92 5.56
N LEU A 259 16.65 8.42 5.19
CA LEU A 259 17.91 7.87 5.65
C LEU A 259 18.23 8.44 7.04
N PRO A 260 18.81 7.66 7.96
CA PRO A 260 19.29 8.20 9.23
C PRO A 260 20.38 9.25 9.00
N PRO A 261 20.55 10.23 9.91
CA PRO A 261 21.66 11.17 9.85
C PRO A 261 22.99 10.40 9.84
N GLN A 262 23.78 10.55 8.78
CA GLN A 262 25.12 9.95 8.73
C GLN A 262 26.13 10.93 9.32
N ASP A 263 26.93 10.48 10.29
CA ASP A 263 28.02 11.26 10.89
C ASP A 263 29.26 11.45 9.99
N THR A 264 29.23 11.08 8.70
CA THR A 264 30.44 11.17 7.85
C THR A 264 30.22 11.61 6.40
N GLN A 265 31.09 12.54 5.98
CA GLN A 265 31.26 13.23 4.70
C GLN A 265 31.59 12.33 3.49
N THR A 266 30.80 11.30 3.17
CA THR A 266 30.94 10.63 1.86
C THR A 266 29.97 11.18 0.84
N ASN A 267 30.30 12.40 0.37
CA ASN A 267 29.79 12.97 -0.87
C ASN A 267 30.21 12.10 -2.06
N THR A 268 29.40 11.12 -2.41
CA THR A 268 29.37 10.60 -3.77
C THR A 268 27.96 10.86 -4.30
N PRO A 269 27.76 11.77 -5.27
CA PRO A 269 26.44 11.94 -5.85
C PRO A 269 26.14 10.65 -6.62
N PRO A 270 25.14 9.84 -6.21
CA PRO A 270 24.72 8.74 -7.05
C PRO A 270 24.07 9.33 -8.30
N LEU A 271 24.19 8.62 -9.43
CA LEU A 271 23.46 8.81 -10.69
C LEU A 271 22.32 9.81 -10.59
N SER A 272 22.30 10.87 -11.42
CA SER A 272 21.31 11.96 -11.34
C SER A 272 19.87 11.45 -11.52
N LEU A 273 19.27 10.97 -10.42
CA LEU A 273 17.85 10.65 -10.27
C LEU A 273 16.99 11.92 -10.19
N SER A 274 17.60 13.09 -10.45
CA SER A 274 16.99 14.41 -10.53
C SER A 274 15.68 14.51 -11.33
N PRO A 275 15.44 13.74 -12.43
CA PRO A 275 14.14 13.81 -13.10
C PRO A 275 13.01 13.15 -12.30
N LEU A 276 13.31 12.39 -11.26
CA LEU A 276 12.32 11.77 -10.38
C LEU A 276 11.98 12.71 -9.22
N ASN A 277 10.69 12.93 -9.02
CA ASN A 277 10.18 13.63 -7.84
C ASN A 277 10.14 12.67 -6.65
N ILE A 278 11.24 12.65 -5.88
CA ILE A 278 11.42 11.79 -4.71
C ILE A 278 11.01 12.55 -3.44
N LYS A 279 10.17 11.92 -2.62
CA LYS A 279 9.78 12.36 -1.28
C LYS A 279 10.25 11.34 -0.26
N ARG A 280 10.77 11.84 0.86
CA ARG A 280 11.19 11.00 1.99
C ARG A 280 10.07 10.93 3.02
N PHE A 281 9.91 9.78 3.69
CA PHE A 281 8.97 9.62 4.80
C PHE A 281 9.64 8.92 5.99
N THR A 282 9.13 9.15 7.19
CA THR A 282 9.57 8.43 8.40
C THR A 282 8.97 7.03 8.39
N ARG A 283 9.85 6.03 8.45
CA ARG A 283 9.47 4.62 8.38
C ARG A 283 8.76 4.18 9.66
N GLN A 284 7.93 3.14 9.54
CA GLN A 284 7.31 2.54 10.72
C GLN A 284 8.39 2.02 11.68
N ARG A 285 8.18 2.20 12.97
CA ARG A 285 9.19 1.87 13.98
C ARG A 285 9.03 0.50 14.61
N PHE A 286 7.87 -0.12 14.46
CA PHE A 286 7.60 -1.44 15.00
C PHE A 286 7.43 -2.44 13.88
N PHE A 287 8.06 -3.60 14.06
CA PHE A 287 8.02 -4.73 13.15
C PHE A 287 7.67 -5.98 13.94
N THR A 288 7.22 -7.03 13.25
CA THR A 288 7.00 -8.31 13.89
C THR A 288 8.25 -9.16 13.83
N GLU A 289 8.41 -10.01 14.83
CA GLU A 289 9.40 -11.07 14.84
C GLU A 289 8.69 -12.38 15.14
N GLN A 290 8.87 -13.38 14.28
CA GLN A 290 8.41 -14.72 14.58
C GLN A 290 9.41 -15.39 15.52
N ARG A 291 8.98 -15.65 16.76
CA ARG A 291 9.81 -16.30 17.78
C ARG A 291 9.88 -17.80 17.56
N GLN A 292 10.88 -18.44 18.17
CA GLN A 292 11.12 -19.89 18.04
C GLN A 292 9.97 -20.75 18.57
N ASP A 293 9.18 -20.21 19.50
CA ASP A 293 7.99 -20.87 20.06
C ASP A 293 6.73 -20.72 19.17
N GLY A 294 6.86 -20.06 18.01
CA GLY A 294 5.77 -19.79 17.08
C GLY A 294 4.93 -18.56 17.44
N THR A 295 5.25 -17.86 18.53
CA THR A 295 4.57 -16.61 18.89
C THR A 295 5.12 -15.42 18.09
N TYR A 296 4.31 -14.36 18.00
CA TYR A 296 4.72 -13.10 17.39
C TYR A 296 5.23 -12.14 18.46
N GLY A 297 6.50 -11.78 18.37
CA GLY A 297 7.09 -10.65 19.06
C GLY A 297 6.92 -9.36 18.25
N ILE A 298 7.09 -8.22 18.92
CA ILE A 298 7.22 -6.91 18.28
C ILE A 298 8.61 -6.39 18.59
N VAL A 299 9.31 -5.96 17.55
CA VAL A 299 10.69 -5.47 17.58
C VAL A 299 10.75 -4.05 17.02
N TYR A 300 11.75 -3.28 17.44
CA TYR A 300 11.91 -1.88 17.10
C TYR A 300 12.92 -1.69 15.95
N GLU A 301 12.68 -0.70 15.09
CA GLU A 301 13.50 -0.43 13.91
C GLU A 301 14.95 -0.06 14.24
N ASP A 302 15.90 -0.58 13.43
CA ASP A 302 17.33 -0.31 13.59
C ASP A 302 17.68 1.18 13.38
N ASP A 303 17.09 1.82 12.36
CA ASP A 303 17.36 3.23 12.03
C ASP A 303 16.93 4.18 13.15
N ALA A 304 15.79 3.91 13.79
CA ALA A 304 15.29 4.71 14.89
C ALA A 304 16.26 4.70 16.09
N ASN A 305 16.99 3.60 16.32
CA ASN A 305 18.05 3.57 17.35
C ASN A 305 19.23 4.48 17.02
N SER A 306 19.50 4.73 15.72
CA SER A 306 20.62 5.56 15.25
C SER A 306 20.30 7.05 15.11
N MET A 307 19.01 7.42 14.99
CA MET A 307 18.60 8.83 14.81
C MET A 307 18.65 9.67 16.08
N PHE A 308 18.72 9.05 17.27
CA PHE A 308 18.92 9.77 18.52
C PHE A 308 20.42 10.05 18.70
N HIS A 309 20.84 11.28 18.41
CA HIS A 309 22.21 11.77 18.69
C HIS A 309 22.49 12.03 20.19
N ASP A 310 21.57 11.65 21.06
CA ASP A 310 21.76 11.51 22.51
C ASP A 310 21.48 10.04 22.85
N PRO A 311 21.95 9.49 23.99
CA PRO A 311 21.51 8.19 24.46
C PRO A 311 20.03 8.32 24.85
N GLY A 312 19.17 8.30 23.83
CA GLY A 312 17.73 8.21 24.01
C GLY A 312 17.41 6.92 24.75
N PRO A 313 16.17 6.80 25.27
CA PRO A 313 15.74 5.60 25.94
C PRO A 313 16.04 4.38 25.05
N SER A 314 16.71 3.39 25.63
CA SER A 314 17.03 2.13 24.98
C SER A 314 15.78 1.52 24.33
N ALA A 315 15.93 0.65 23.33
CA ALA A 315 14.80 -0.05 22.73
C ALA A 315 13.90 -0.73 23.80
N ASP A 316 14.50 -1.22 24.88
CA ASP A 316 13.79 -1.77 26.04
C ASP A 316 13.04 -0.70 26.85
N GLU A 317 13.55 0.52 26.96
CA GLU A 317 12.85 1.65 27.59
C GLU A 317 11.74 2.20 26.70
N LEU A 318 11.93 2.26 25.38
CA LEU A 318 10.87 2.62 24.44
C LEU A 318 9.77 1.57 24.40
N ALA A 319 10.12 0.28 24.40
CA ALA A 319 9.18 -0.81 24.52
C ALA A 319 8.42 -0.76 25.86
N ARG A 320 9.12 -0.56 26.99
CA ARG A 320 8.49 -0.38 28.31
C ARG A 320 7.62 0.87 28.38
N THR A 321 8.05 1.97 27.77
CA THR A 321 7.25 3.21 27.71
C THR A 321 6.03 3.00 26.85
N ALA A 322 6.12 2.30 25.72
CA ALA A 322 4.98 1.92 24.90
C ALA A 322 4.04 0.95 25.65
N GLU A 323 4.57 0.01 26.44
CA GLU A 323 3.80 -0.88 27.31
C GLU A 323 3.12 -0.12 28.46
N MET A 324 3.79 0.85 29.08
CA MET A 324 3.25 1.68 30.16
C MET A 324 2.20 2.67 29.64
N THR A 325 2.46 3.27 28.48
CA THR A 325 1.50 4.08 27.71
C THR A 325 0.28 3.23 27.34
N MET A 326 0.49 1.98 26.94
CA MET A 326 -0.57 1.00 26.67
C MET A 326 -1.38 0.66 27.92
N HIS A 327 -0.73 0.47 29.08
CA HIS A 327 -1.40 0.25 30.35
C HIS A 327 -2.27 1.45 30.74
N ALA A 328 -1.74 2.67 30.62
CA ALA A 328 -2.50 3.89 30.88
C ALA A 328 -3.72 4.03 29.95
N TRP A 329 -3.53 3.79 28.65
CA TRP A 329 -4.59 3.86 27.65
C TRP A 329 -5.67 2.78 27.82
N LEU A 330 -5.30 1.53 28.15
CA LEU A 330 -6.24 0.44 28.42
C LEU A 330 -7.11 0.71 29.67
N HIS A 331 -6.62 1.52 30.60
CA HIS A 331 -7.37 1.98 31.77
C HIS A 331 -8.16 3.27 31.52
N GLY A 332 -8.25 3.75 30.28
CA GLY A 332 -9.02 4.93 29.91
C GLY A 332 -8.39 6.24 30.36
N ILE A 333 -7.09 6.25 30.63
CA ILE A 333 -6.34 7.48 30.93
C ILE A 333 -6.00 8.15 29.59
N GLU A 334 -6.59 9.33 29.34
CA GLU A 334 -6.23 10.16 28.19
C GLU A 334 -4.76 10.58 28.27
N LEU A 335 -3.98 10.25 27.22
CA LEU A 335 -2.54 10.43 27.18
C LEU A 335 -2.08 11.89 27.14
N ASP A 336 -3.00 12.83 26.89
CA ASP A 336 -2.76 14.27 26.98
C ASP A 336 -2.28 14.71 28.38
N TYR A 337 -2.52 13.87 29.41
CA TYR A 337 -2.07 14.12 30.79
C TYR A 337 -0.60 13.77 31.04
N LEU A 338 0.02 12.86 30.27
CA LEU A 338 1.41 12.42 30.51
C LEU A 338 2.44 13.32 29.81
N ALA A 339 2.03 14.07 28.79
CA ALA A 339 2.90 15.01 28.08
C ALA A 339 3.06 16.37 28.79
N MET A 340 2.35 16.61 29.91
CA MET A 340 2.34 17.91 30.61
C MET A 340 2.97 17.90 32.01
N ASP A 341 3.48 16.77 32.50
CA ASP A 341 4.00 16.67 33.88
C ASP A 341 5.54 16.77 33.99
N GLU A 342 6.26 16.99 32.88
CA GLU A 342 7.72 17.24 32.92
C GLU A 342 8.08 18.74 33.10
N ASP A 343 7.12 19.67 33.14
CA ASP A 343 7.41 21.12 33.18
C ASP A 343 7.15 21.80 34.55
N MET A 344 6.94 21.03 35.63
CA MET A 344 6.73 21.57 36.99
C MET A 344 7.66 20.90 38.01
N GLY A 345 8.96 21.22 37.93
CA GLY A 345 9.95 20.70 38.89
C GLY A 345 11.21 21.53 39.06
N GLY A 346 11.16 22.85 38.81
CA GLY A 346 12.31 23.74 38.95
C GLY A 346 11.97 25.05 39.65
N GLY A 347 11.76 25.01 40.97
CA GLY A 347 11.59 26.23 41.75
C GLY A 347 11.20 26.01 43.21
N CYS A 348 12.20 25.76 44.05
CA CYS A 348 12.39 26.36 45.37
C CYS A 348 13.83 26.10 45.83
#